data_AF-A0A6V8LNE0-F1
#
_entry.id   AF-A0A6V8LNE0-F1
#
_cell.length_a   1.000
_cell.length_b   1.000
_cell.length_c   1.000
_cell.angle_alpha   90.00
_cell.angle_beta   90.00
_cell.angle_gamma   90.00
#
_symmetry.space_group_name_H-M   'P 1'
#
loop_
_entity.id
_entity.type
_entity.pdbx_description
1 polymer ?
#
loop_
_entity_poly.entity_id
_entity_poly.type
_entity_poly.pdbx_seq_one_letter_code
_entity_poly.pdbx_strand_id
1 'polypeptide(L)'
;MVNMGDAGARDVEVEIDVDRLVAHACRLVRDDPLLLHRFEPRRPDALAAELGRFVSETLARHGVRAAARFAGYVRRCRLSPEDYDRFGHYLLTAALVCRVGPERLVLIGAALTTLRLVAVDGAR
;
A
#
# COMPACT_ATOMS: atom_id res chain seq x y z
N MET A 1 -43.43 23.69 12.32
CA MET A 1 -42.47 22.69 12.84
C MET A 1 -42.00 21.88 11.64
N VAL A 2 -40.88 22.28 11.03
CA VAL A 2 -40.43 21.67 9.76
C VAL A 2 -39.53 20.49 10.12
N ASN A 3 -39.97 19.31 9.71
CA ASN A 3 -39.23 18.06 9.83
C ASN A 3 -38.06 18.13 8.83
N MET A 4 -36.87 18.45 9.30
CA MET A 4 -35.67 18.52 8.46
C MET A 4 -35.11 17.10 8.36
N GLY A 5 -35.41 16.50 7.21
CA GLY A 5 -35.09 15.12 6.88
C GLY A 5 -33.61 14.81 7.07
N ASP A 6 -33.40 13.74 7.83
CA ASP A 6 -32.23 12.89 7.86
C ASP A 6 -31.81 12.53 6.43
N ALA A 7 -30.89 13.31 5.86
CA ALA A 7 -30.18 12.96 4.65
C ALA A 7 -29.07 12.01 5.07
N GLY A 8 -29.46 10.77 5.40
CA GLY A 8 -28.54 9.65 5.53
C GLY A 8 -27.76 9.54 4.23
N ALA A 9 -26.52 10.05 4.26
CA ALA A 9 -25.50 9.73 3.27
C ALA A 9 -25.40 8.21 3.30
N ARG A 10 -26.02 7.56 2.32
CA ARG A 10 -25.82 6.13 2.10
C ARG A 10 -24.35 6.02 1.77
N ASP A 11 -23.56 5.58 2.75
CA ASP A 11 -22.20 5.11 2.53
C ASP A 11 -22.30 4.00 1.49
N VAL A 12 -22.10 4.38 0.23
CA VAL A 12 -21.85 3.42 -0.83
C VAL A 12 -20.50 2.85 -0.45
N GLU A 13 -20.50 1.70 0.22
CA GLU A 13 -19.29 0.91 0.43
C GLU A 13 -18.76 0.54 -0.95
N VAL A 14 -17.91 1.39 -1.51
CA VAL A 14 -17.17 1.06 -2.72
C VAL A 14 -16.20 -0.04 -2.33
N GLU A 15 -16.47 -1.24 -2.81
CA GLU A 15 -15.55 -2.37 -2.71
C GLU A 15 -14.22 -1.98 -3.38
N ILE A 16 -13.12 -2.11 -2.65
CA ILE A 16 -11.80 -1.79 -3.20
C ILE A 16 -11.37 -2.95 -4.08
N ASP A 17 -11.18 -2.65 -5.36
CA ASP A 17 -10.47 -3.54 -6.28
C ASP A 17 -8.96 -3.48 -5.96
N VAL A 18 -8.51 -4.45 -5.15
CA VAL A 18 -7.10 -4.57 -4.74
C VAL A 18 -6.20 -4.85 -5.94
N ASP A 19 -6.65 -5.67 -6.89
CA ASP A 19 -5.86 -6.04 -8.06
C ASP A 19 -5.57 -4.81 -8.93
N ARG A 20 -6.57 -3.94 -9.11
CA ARG A 20 -6.39 -2.66 -9.82
C ARG A 20 -5.43 -1.73 -9.08
N LEU A 21 -5.54 -1.64 -7.75
CA LEU A 21 -4.64 -0.82 -6.93
C LEU A 21 -3.19 -1.29 -7.08
N VAL A 22 -2.97 -2.60 -6.92
CA VAL A 22 -1.65 -3.24 -7.05
C VAL A 22 -1.10 -3.03 -8.46
N ALA A 23 -1.91 -3.25 -9.50
CA ALA A 23 -1.49 -3.03 -10.88
C ALA A 23 -1.03 -1.59 -11.13
N HIS A 24 -1.72 -0.60 -10.56
CA HIS A 24 -1.32 0.79 -10.62
C HIS A 24 -0.02 1.08 -9.86
N ALA A 25 0.13 0.59 -8.63
CA ALA A 25 1.36 0.77 -7.86
C ALA A 25 2.57 0.12 -8.56
N CYS A 26 2.42 -1.12 -9.06
CA CYS A 26 3.47 -1.81 -9.80
C CYS A 26 3.82 -1.15 -11.14
N ARG A 27 2.88 -0.42 -11.77
CA ARG A 27 3.19 0.40 -12.95
C ARG A 27 4.07 1.59 -12.57
N LEU A 28 3.71 2.33 -11.53
CA LEU A 28 4.52 3.47 -11.06
C LEU A 28 5.94 3.04 -10.64
N VAL A 29 6.08 1.88 -9.99
CA VAL A 29 7.40 1.31 -9.65
C VAL A 29 8.20 0.93 -10.90
N ARG A 30 7.55 0.43 -11.95
CA ARG A 30 8.23 0.09 -13.23
C ARG A 30 8.67 1.33 -14.00
N ASP A 31 7.91 2.42 -13.90
CA ASP A 31 8.21 3.68 -14.57
C ASP A 31 9.33 4.47 -13.84
N ASP A 32 9.74 4.04 -12.65
CA ASP A 32 10.84 4.61 -11.85
C ASP A 32 12.10 3.73 -11.96
N PRO A 33 13.14 4.13 -12.72
CA PRO A 33 14.34 3.32 -12.90
C PRO A 33 15.09 3.01 -11.60
N LEU A 34 15.04 3.91 -10.62
CA LEU A 34 15.73 3.73 -9.34
C LEU A 34 15.06 2.63 -8.51
N LEU A 35 13.73 2.65 -8.46
CA LEU A 35 12.98 1.62 -7.76
C LEU A 35 12.92 0.31 -8.53
N LEU A 36 12.76 0.37 -9.86
CA LEU A 36 12.73 -0.82 -10.71
C LEU A 36 13.97 -1.67 -10.46
N HIS A 37 15.17 -1.08 -10.44
CA HIS A 37 16.42 -1.81 -10.21
C HIS A 37 16.46 -2.53 -8.84
N ARG A 38 15.73 -2.05 -7.82
CA ARG A 38 15.62 -2.71 -6.51
C ARG A 38 14.71 -3.93 -6.53
N PHE A 39 13.66 -3.90 -7.34
CA PHE A 39 12.65 -4.96 -7.42
C PHE A 39 12.90 -5.97 -8.56
N GLU A 40 13.55 -5.55 -9.65
CA GLU A 40 13.84 -6.32 -10.86
C GLU A 40 14.58 -7.65 -10.60
N PRO A 41 15.56 -7.76 -9.68
CA PRO A 41 16.23 -9.02 -9.37
C PRO A 41 15.27 -10.12 -8.88
N ARG A 42 14.02 -9.79 -8.56
CA ARG A 42 13.03 -10.69 -7.95
C ARG A 42 11.89 -11.09 -8.90
N ARG A 43 11.93 -10.67 -10.17
CA ARG A 43 10.84 -10.78 -11.17
C ARG A 43 9.66 -9.84 -10.85
N PRO A 44 9.12 -9.09 -11.83
CA PRO A 44 8.01 -8.15 -11.62
C PRO A 44 6.77 -8.78 -10.97
N ASP A 45 6.48 -10.04 -11.30
CA ASP A 45 5.31 -10.76 -10.79
C ASP A 45 5.38 -11.00 -9.26
N ALA A 46 6.59 -11.08 -8.70
CA ALA A 46 6.77 -11.27 -7.27
C ALA A 46 6.37 -10.01 -6.49
N LEU A 47 6.60 -8.81 -7.05
CA LEU A 47 6.18 -7.57 -6.40
C LEU A 47 4.65 -7.50 -6.32
N ALA A 48 3.96 -7.77 -7.43
CA ALA A 48 2.50 -7.73 -7.48
C ALA A 48 1.87 -8.70 -6.46
N ALA A 49 2.35 -9.94 -6.41
CA ALA A 49 1.83 -10.96 -5.48
C ALA A 49 2.09 -10.65 -4.00
N GLU A 50 3.25 -10.09 -3.66
CA GLU A 50 3.57 -9.70 -2.28
C GLU A 50 2.82 -8.41 -1.88
N LEU A 51 2.72 -7.44 -2.80
CA LEU A 51 2.00 -6.19 -2.57
C LEU A 51 0.50 -6.42 -2.43
N GLY A 52 -0.10 -7.29 -3.25
CA GLY A 52 -1.51 -7.66 -3.14
C GLY A 52 -1.86 -8.28 -1.80
N ARG A 53 -1.02 -9.22 -1.31
CA ARG A 53 -1.19 -9.77 0.05
C ARG A 53 -1.06 -8.70 1.13
N PHE A 54 -0.05 -7.84 1.03
CA PHE A 54 0.14 -6.73 1.97
C PHE A 54 -1.08 -5.81 2.03
N VAL A 55 -1.61 -5.37 0.88
CA VAL A 55 -2.77 -4.48 0.80
C VAL A 55 -4.03 -5.18 1.31
N SER A 56 -4.34 -6.40 0.86
CA SER A 56 -5.52 -7.14 1.31
C SER A 56 -5.52 -7.37 2.83
N GLU A 57 -4.39 -7.79 3.40
CA GLU A 57 -4.28 -7.99 4.85
C GLU A 57 -4.38 -6.66 5.62
N THR A 58 -3.83 -5.58 5.08
CA THR A 58 -3.93 -4.25 5.68
C THR A 58 -5.39 -3.76 5.71
N LEU A 59 -6.12 -3.93 4.61
CA LEU A 59 -7.53 -3.53 4.50
C LEU A 59 -8.45 -4.43 5.35
N ALA A 60 -8.08 -5.69 5.58
CA ALA A 60 -8.72 -6.58 6.55
C ALA A 60 -8.40 -6.23 8.02
N ARG A 61 -7.83 -5.05 8.29
CA ARG A 61 -7.43 -4.55 9.62
C ARG A 61 -6.33 -5.37 10.30
N HIS A 62 -5.49 -6.03 9.51
CA HIS A 62 -4.31 -6.77 10.00
C HIS A 62 -2.99 -6.06 9.67
N GLY A 63 -2.98 -4.72 9.64
CA GLY A 63 -1.85 -3.91 9.18
C GLY A 63 -0.49 -4.24 9.82
N VAL A 64 -0.43 -4.49 11.13
CA VAL A 64 0.83 -4.88 11.81
C VAL A 64 1.35 -6.24 11.32
N ARG A 65 0.45 -7.22 11.17
CA ARG A 65 0.79 -8.56 10.67
C ARG A 65 1.19 -8.51 9.21
N ALA A 66 0.48 -7.72 8.40
CA ALA A 66 0.78 -7.48 7.00
C ALA A 66 2.18 -6.89 6.85
N ALA A 67 2.49 -5.84 7.62
CA ALA A 67 3.81 -5.20 7.65
C ALA A 67 4.91 -6.18 8.04
N ALA A 68 4.72 -6.97 9.12
CA ALA A 68 5.72 -7.95 9.55
C ALA A 68 6.01 -9.02 8.48
N ARG A 69 4.98 -9.49 7.76
CA ARG A 69 5.14 -10.47 6.67
C ARG A 69 5.86 -9.86 5.47
N PHE A 70 5.44 -8.67 5.06
CA PHE A 70 6.01 -7.98 3.89
C PHE A 70 7.42 -7.42 4.15
N ALA A 71 7.80 -7.20 5.41
CA ALA A 71 9.14 -6.77 5.81
C ALA A 71 10.25 -7.67 5.28
N GLY A 72 10.02 -8.99 5.24
CA GLY A 72 10.98 -9.95 4.68
C GLY A 72 11.24 -9.72 3.18
N TYR A 73 10.23 -9.30 2.42
CA TYR A 73 10.38 -8.93 1.02
C TYR A 73 11.15 -7.62 0.88
N VAL A 74 10.75 -6.57 1.62
CA VAL A 74 11.41 -5.25 1.60
C VAL A 74 12.89 -5.34 1.96
N ARG A 75 13.27 -6.08 3.01
CA ARG A 75 14.68 -6.28 3.39
C ARG A 75 15.50 -6.93 2.27
N ARG A 76 14.90 -7.89 1.54
CA ARG A 76 15.55 -8.56 0.40
C ARG A 76 15.73 -7.65 -0.81
N CYS A 77 14.91 -6.62 -0.96
CA CYS A 77 15.03 -5.58 -1.98
C CYS A 77 16.08 -4.51 -1.61
N ARG A 78 16.55 -4.49 -0.36
CA ARG A 78 17.58 -3.57 0.14
C ARG A 78 17.25 -2.10 -0.17
N LEU A 79 15.99 -1.71 0.07
CA LEU A 79 15.54 -0.33 -0.12
C LEU A 79 16.26 0.59 0.87
N SER A 80 16.80 1.72 0.39
CA SER A 80 17.18 2.81 1.29
C SER A 80 15.92 3.48 1.88
N PRO A 81 16.05 4.33 2.91
CA PRO A 81 14.95 5.17 3.38
C PRO A 81 14.27 5.97 2.26
N GLU A 82 15.06 6.56 1.35
CA GLU A 82 14.55 7.32 0.20
C GLU A 82 13.84 6.43 -0.83
N ASP A 83 14.37 5.25 -1.11
CA ASP A 83 13.71 4.27 -1.99
C ASP A 83 12.37 3.86 -1.37
N TYR A 84 12.34 3.61 -0.05
CA TYR A 84 11.12 3.28 0.68
C TYR A 84 10.08 4.40 0.61
N ASP A 85 10.48 5.65 0.77
CA ASP A 85 9.57 6.80 0.69
C ASP A 85 8.95 6.95 -0.70
N ARG A 86 9.73 6.74 -1.77
CA ARG A 86 9.18 6.69 -3.14
C ARG A 86 8.17 5.55 -3.29
N PHE A 87 8.49 4.36 -2.79
CA PHE A 87 7.60 3.21 -2.87
C PHE A 87 6.28 3.46 -2.13
N GLY A 88 6.34 4.00 -0.91
CA GLY A 88 5.16 4.38 -0.13
C GLY A 88 4.32 5.44 -0.83
N HIS A 89 4.97 6.45 -1.42
CA HIS A 89 4.31 7.48 -2.22
C HIS A 89 3.53 6.89 -3.42
N TYR A 90 4.12 5.94 -4.15
CA TYR A 90 3.44 5.28 -5.27
C TYR A 90 2.26 4.42 -4.84
N LEU A 91 2.36 3.72 -3.71
CA LEU A 91 1.23 2.94 -3.19
C LEU A 91 0.06 3.85 -2.80
N LEU A 92 0.34 4.96 -2.10
CA LEU A 92 -0.69 5.93 -1.71
C LEU A 92 -1.28 6.64 -2.93
N THR A 93 -0.46 6.98 -3.93
CA THR A 93 -0.92 7.56 -5.19
C THR A 93 -1.84 6.59 -5.95
N ALA A 94 -1.48 5.31 -6.03
CA ALA A 94 -2.32 4.28 -6.63
C ALA A 94 -3.66 4.14 -5.88
N ALA A 95 -3.63 4.15 -4.54
CA ALA A 95 -4.83 4.10 -3.71
C ALA A 95 -5.76 5.30 -3.97
N LEU A 96 -5.22 6.51 -4.14
CA LEU A 96 -6.00 7.71 -4.49
C LEU A 96 -6.65 7.58 -5.88
N VAL A 97 -5.92 7.11 -6.89
CA VAL A 97 -6.46 6.87 -8.24
C VAL A 97 -7.57 5.82 -8.23
N CYS A 98 -7.44 4.81 -7.37
CA CYS A 98 -8.46 3.78 -7.14
C CYS A 98 -9.59 4.23 -6.20
N ARG A 99 -9.65 5.52 -5.83
CA ARG A 99 -10.69 6.11 -4.97
C ARG A 99 -10.84 5.40 -3.62
N VAL A 100 -9.74 4.93 -3.06
CA VAL A 100 -9.70 4.36 -1.70
C VAL A 100 -10.12 5.45 -0.71
N GLY A 101 -11.14 5.16 0.10
CA GLY A 101 -11.66 6.09 1.09
C GLY A 101 -10.64 6.44 2.19
N PRO A 102 -10.84 7.57 2.89
CA PRO A 102 -9.87 8.11 3.84
C PRO A 102 -9.50 7.15 4.98
N GLU A 103 -10.48 6.43 5.55
CA GLU A 103 -10.20 5.45 6.61
C GLU A 103 -9.24 4.34 6.15
N ARG A 104 -9.44 3.86 4.92
CA ARG A 104 -8.60 2.81 4.32
C ARG A 104 -7.22 3.35 3.93
N LEU A 105 -7.13 4.61 3.50
CA LEU A 105 -5.82 5.29 3.31
C LEU A 105 -5.04 5.39 4.62
N VAL A 106 -5.71 5.68 5.74
CA VAL A 106 -5.08 5.70 7.07
C VAL A 106 -4.54 4.31 7.43
N LEU A 107 -5.28 3.23 7.15
CA LEU A 107 -4.81 1.86 7.37
C LEU A 107 -3.56 1.55 6.53
N ILE A 108 -3.56 1.90 5.25
CA ILE A 108 -2.41 1.72 4.36
C ILE A 108 -1.20 2.52 4.85
N GLY A 109 -1.40 3.79 5.21
CA GLY A 109 -0.36 4.66 5.75
C GLY A 109 0.23 4.13 7.06
N ALA A 110 -0.61 3.68 8.00
CA ALA A 110 -0.15 3.10 9.26
C ALA A 110 0.63 1.79 9.06
N ALA A 111 0.21 0.94 8.11
CA ALA A 111 0.93 -0.28 7.75
C ALA A 111 2.29 0.05 7.10
N LEU A 112 2.36 1.08 6.26
CA LEU A 112 3.63 1.58 5.70
C LEU A 112 4.54 2.10 6.82
N THR A 113 4.06 2.96 7.71
CA THR A 113 4.87 3.44 8.85
C THR A 113 5.43 2.28 9.68
N THR A 114 4.59 1.29 9.98
CA THR A 114 5.04 0.08 10.69
C THR A 114 6.10 -0.68 9.90
N LEU A 115 5.87 -0.89 8.61
CA LEU A 115 6.78 -1.59 7.70
C LEU A 115 8.14 -0.89 7.63
N ARG A 116 8.18 0.45 7.57
CA ARG A 116 9.42 1.23 7.59
C ARG A 116 10.24 0.93 8.84
N LEU A 117 9.61 1.02 10.01
CA LEU A 117 10.26 0.78 11.30
C LEU A 117 10.88 -0.61 11.37
N VAL A 118 10.15 -1.64 10.92
CA VAL A 118 10.62 -3.04 11.05
C VAL A 118 11.56 -3.47 9.92
N ALA A 119 11.44 -2.91 8.71
CA ALA A 119 12.14 -3.42 7.53
C ALA A 119 13.29 -2.53 7.05
N VAL A 120 13.24 -1.23 7.33
CA VAL A 120 14.20 -0.24 6.79
C VAL A 120 15.04 0.34 7.91
N ASP A 121 14.39 0.88 8.94
CA ASP A 121 15.08 1.57 10.03
C ASP A 121 15.66 0.58 11.06
N GLY A 122 14.91 -0.48 11.39
CA GLY A 122 15.34 -1.54 12.32
C GLY A 122 16.24 -2.63 11.74
N ALA A 123 16.74 -2.47 10.51
CA ALA A 123 17.66 -3.41 9.87
C ALA A 123 19.16 -3.04 10.08
N ARG A 124 19.44 -2.11 10.99
CA ARG A 124 20.77 -1.63 11.35
C ARG A 124 21.33 -2.34 12.57
#